data_AF-A0A1S8TQI8-F1
#
_entry.id   AF-A0A1S8TQI8-F1
#
_cell.length_a   1.000
_cell.length_b   1.000
_cell.length_c   1.000
_cell.angle_alpha   90.00
_cell.angle_beta   90.00
_cell.angle_gamma   90.00
#
_symmetry.space_group_name_H-M   'P 1'
#
loop_
_entity.id
_entity.type
_entity.pdbx_description
1 polymer ?
#
loop_
_entity_poly.entity_id
_entity_poly.type
_entity_poly.pdbx_seq_one_letter_code
_entity_poly.pdbx_strand_id
1 'polypeptide(L)'
;MKRLIKFLSYLISVTILMGIIIGADVQESFKVITDKTPLYTIQYDGYDLTAGRIRIEGSNNVVYCLEINKNYPSGQTFNTPEALSENINNIVAAGYPNRSVAELNLDNENEAYFATQIAIWSGMEGYDVNKMKGANPKILEAIKNIYLDGMSGKYANKIRTKAYKTNDESIQEIITVYYDDLLSEQKAESIQKEYPPQEG
;
A
#
# COMPACT_ATOMS: atom_id res chain seq x y z
N MET A 1 45.45 49.52 39.90
CA MET A 1 44.44 50.59 39.70
C MET A 1 44.01 50.54 38.24
N LYS A 2 42.77 50.38 37.76
CA LYS A 2 41.40 50.20 38.26
C LYS A 2 40.73 49.38 37.12
N ARG A 3 40.16 48.21 37.36
CA ARG A 3 38.73 48.00 37.67
C ARG A 3 37.75 48.72 36.72
N LEU A 4 36.90 47.89 36.10
CA LEU A 4 35.52 48.12 35.64
C LEU A 4 35.36 49.13 34.49
N ILE A 5 34.78 48.76 33.36
CA ILE A 5 33.33 48.57 33.13
C ILE A 5 33.19 47.53 31.99
N LYS A 6 32.74 46.29 32.21
CA LYS A 6 31.35 45.82 32.32
C LYS A 6 30.43 46.22 31.14
N PHE A 7 30.09 45.18 30.37
CA PHE A 7 28.79 44.93 29.74
C PHE A 7 28.46 45.61 28.40
N LEU A 8 27.87 44.77 27.54
CA LEU A 8 26.96 45.06 26.43
C LEU A 8 27.57 45.52 25.10
N SER A 9 27.81 44.54 24.22
CA SER A 9 27.26 44.56 22.84
C SER A 9 27.57 43.23 22.17
N TYR A 10 26.94 42.20 22.71
CA TYR A 10 26.63 40.97 22.01
C TYR A 10 25.61 41.30 20.91
N LEU A 11 25.94 40.98 19.66
CA LEU A 11 25.05 40.74 18.51
C LEU A 11 25.99 40.49 17.31
N ILE A 12 26.61 39.31 17.25
CA ILE A 12 26.14 38.21 16.40
C ILE A 12 25.55 38.74 15.08
N SER A 13 26.43 39.07 14.14
CA SER A 13 26.14 39.12 12.71
C SER A 13 26.82 37.95 12.02
N VAL A 14 26.62 36.74 12.56
CA VAL A 14 26.72 35.52 11.74
C VAL A 14 25.32 35.27 11.24
N THR A 15 24.94 35.94 10.16
CA THR A 15 23.75 35.58 9.39
C THR A 15 24.03 34.23 8.76
N ILE A 16 23.63 33.19 9.49
CA ILE A 16 23.51 31.82 9.03
C ILE A 16 22.62 31.87 7.79
N LEU A 17 23.21 31.73 6.60
CA LEU A 17 22.48 31.25 5.43
C LEU A 17 22.15 29.78 5.70
N MET A 18 21.21 29.56 6.61
CA MET A 18 20.51 28.30 6.73
C MET A 18 19.57 28.34 5.53
N GLY A 19 20.08 27.91 4.38
CA GLY A 19 19.23 27.61 3.25
C GLY A 19 18.18 26.65 3.77
N ILE A 20 16.94 27.12 3.85
CA ILE A 20 15.79 26.28 4.08
C ILE A 20 15.77 25.38 2.85
N ILE A 21 16.34 24.18 2.96
CA ILE A 21 16.00 23.11 2.05
C ILE A 21 14.57 22.80 2.42
N ILE A 22 13.63 23.55 1.83
CA ILE A 22 12.26 23.10 1.70
C ILE A 22 12.42 21.78 0.97
N GLY A 23 12.26 20.68 1.70
CA GLY A 23 12.25 19.35 1.10
C GLY A 23 11.18 19.40 0.02
N ALA A 24 11.60 19.48 -1.23
CA ALA A 24 10.72 19.21 -2.34
C ALA A 24 10.29 17.76 -2.11
N ASP A 25 9.03 17.57 -1.72
CA ASP A 25 8.42 16.24 -1.71
C ASP A 25 8.59 15.72 -3.13
N VAL A 26 9.54 14.80 -3.31
CA VAL A 26 9.83 14.22 -4.61
C VAL A 26 8.56 13.47 -4.97
N GLN A 27 7.81 14.00 -5.93
CA GLN A 27 6.62 13.36 -6.45
C GLN A 27 7.04 12.00 -7.00
N GLU A 28 6.71 10.96 -6.23
CA GLU A 28 7.10 9.59 -6.52
C GLU A 28 6.47 9.19 -7.85
N SER A 29 7.32 8.88 -8.84
CA SER A 29 6.90 8.52 -10.19
C SER A 29 7.46 7.16 -10.50
N PHE A 30 6.59 6.20 -10.80
CA PHE A 30 7.00 4.82 -11.05
C PHE A 30 6.19 4.19 -12.18
N LYS A 31 6.79 3.20 -12.83
CA LYS A 31 6.21 2.49 -13.96
C LYS A 31 5.52 1.21 -13.49
N VAL A 32 4.29 1.03 -13.93
CA VAL A 32 3.42 -0.06 -13.48
C VAL A 32 3.06 -0.96 -14.65
N ILE A 33 3.20 -2.27 -14.43
CA ILE A 33 2.89 -3.31 -15.40
C ILE A 33 1.96 -4.34 -14.78
N THR A 34 1.23 -5.07 -15.62
CA THR A 34 0.42 -6.22 -15.21
C THR A 34 0.98 -7.48 -15.83
N ASP A 35 1.03 -8.56 -15.05
CA ASP A 35 1.41 -9.88 -15.53
C ASP A 35 0.49 -10.33 -16.67
N LYS A 36 1.06 -10.96 -17.70
CA LYS A 36 0.32 -11.39 -18.90
C LYS A 36 -0.74 -12.45 -18.63
N THR A 37 -0.54 -13.25 -17.60
CA THR A 37 -1.42 -14.35 -17.24
C THR A 37 -2.21 -13.96 -15.99
N PRO A 38 -3.55 -14.02 -16.02
CA PRO A 38 -4.35 -13.80 -14.82
C PRO A 38 -4.07 -14.87 -13.77
N LEU A 39 -4.25 -14.54 -12.49
CA LEU A 39 -3.97 -15.46 -11.39
C LEU A 39 -5.08 -16.50 -11.22
N TYR A 40 -6.30 -16.04 -10.98
CA TYR A 40 -7.47 -16.86 -10.74
C TYR A 40 -8.73 -16.18 -11.31
N THR A 41 -9.80 -16.95 -11.37
CA THR A 41 -11.14 -16.51 -11.79
C THR A 41 -12.17 -17.03 -10.81
N ILE A 42 -13.14 -16.18 -10.45
CA ILE A 42 -14.37 -16.56 -9.75
C ILE A 42 -15.57 -16.03 -10.52
N GLN A 43 -16.78 -16.45 -10.15
CA GLN A 43 -18.01 -15.99 -10.76
C GLN A 43 -18.84 -15.14 -9.80
N TYR A 44 -19.42 -14.07 -10.34
CA TYR A 44 -20.44 -13.26 -9.68
C TYR A 44 -21.54 -12.95 -10.69
N ASP A 45 -22.79 -13.30 -10.34
CA ASP A 45 -23.98 -13.03 -11.17
C ASP A 45 -23.87 -13.48 -12.64
N GLY A 46 -23.17 -14.59 -12.90
CA GLY A 46 -22.97 -15.13 -14.25
C GLY A 46 -21.80 -14.51 -15.03
N TYR A 47 -21.06 -13.57 -14.43
CA TYR A 47 -19.84 -12.98 -14.99
C TYR A 47 -18.60 -13.52 -14.30
N ASP A 48 -17.51 -13.66 -15.06
CA ASP A 48 -16.22 -14.04 -14.54
C ASP A 48 -15.47 -12.80 -14.02
N LEU A 49 -15.10 -12.80 -12.74
CA LEU A 49 -14.19 -11.84 -12.13
C LEU A 49 -12.78 -12.45 -12.14
N THR A 50 -11.91 -11.87 -12.94
CA THR A 50 -10.54 -12.35 -13.16
C THR A 50 -9.56 -11.23 -12.84
N ALA A 51 -8.52 -11.52 -12.07
CA ALA A 51 -7.52 -10.51 -11.69
C ALA A 51 -6.11 -10.85 -12.19
N GLY A 52 -5.48 -9.87 -12.82
CA GLY A 52 -4.05 -9.86 -13.12
C GLY A 52 -3.24 -9.34 -11.93
N ARG A 53 -2.02 -9.84 -11.77
CA ARG A 53 -1.08 -9.30 -10.77
C ARG A 53 -0.41 -8.04 -11.31
N ILE A 54 -0.56 -6.94 -10.60
CA ILE A 54 0.05 -5.66 -10.94
C ILE A 54 1.37 -5.52 -10.17
N ARG A 55 2.38 -4.92 -10.80
CA ARG A 55 3.71 -4.72 -10.24
C ARG A 55 4.26 -3.35 -10.58
N ILE A 56 5.02 -2.79 -9.66
CA ILE A 56 5.98 -1.72 -9.94
C ILE A 56 7.31 -2.38 -10.32
N GLU A 57 7.89 -1.99 -11.45
CA GLU A 57 9.16 -2.58 -11.90
C GLU A 57 10.27 -2.34 -10.85
N GLY A 58 10.87 -3.43 -10.35
CA GLY A 58 11.98 -3.37 -9.39
C GLY A 58 11.60 -3.15 -7.92
N SER A 59 10.32 -3.25 -7.55
CA SER A 59 9.85 -3.13 -6.16
C SER A 59 9.13 -4.41 -5.70
N ASN A 60 9.15 -4.68 -4.39
CA ASN A 60 8.32 -5.74 -3.79
C ASN A 60 7.00 -5.20 -3.22
N ASN A 61 6.70 -3.91 -3.43
CA ASN A 61 5.42 -3.34 -3.06
C ASN A 61 4.28 -4.07 -3.76
N VAL A 62 3.18 -4.25 -3.03
CA VAL A 62 1.98 -4.92 -3.55
C VAL A 62 1.05 -3.87 -4.13
N VAL A 63 0.57 -4.09 -5.34
CA VAL A 63 -0.25 -3.13 -6.07
C VAL A 63 -1.59 -3.74 -6.43
N TYR A 64 -2.68 -3.04 -6.13
CA TYR A 64 -4.05 -3.43 -6.50
C TYR A 64 -4.66 -2.39 -7.43
N CYS A 65 -5.66 -2.78 -8.21
CA CYS A 65 -6.47 -1.86 -9.01
C CYS A 65 -7.78 -1.51 -8.30
N LEU A 66 -8.27 -0.30 -8.54
CA LEU A 66 -9.52 0.20 -7.98
C LEU A 66 -10.74 -0.09 -8.86
N GLU A 67 -10.60 0.03 -10.19
CA GLU A 67 -11.75 -0.16 -11.10
C GLU A 67 -11.63 -1.45 -11.91
N ILE A 68 -12.68 -2.26 -11.95
CA ILE A 68 -12.68 -3.49 -12.76
C ILE A 68 -12.96 -3.22 -14.25
N ASN A 69 -13.64 -2.10 -14.56
CA ASN A 69 -14.14 -1.79 -15.90
C ASN A 69 -13.15 -0.98 -16.77
N LYS A 70 -12.01 -0.58 -16.22
CA LYS A 70 -10.94 0.14 -16.94
C LYS A 70 -9.82 -0.82 -17.38
N ASN A 71 -8.93 -0.34 -18.24
CA ASN A 71 -7.80 -1.13 -18.71
C ASN A 71 -6.74 -1.30 -17.62
N TYR A 72 -6.16 -2.50 -17.53
CA TYR A 72 -5.01 -2.75 -16.68
C TYR A 72 -3.78 -1.92 -17.09
N PRO A 73 -2.95 -1.46 -16.14
CA PRO A 73 -1.67 -0.86 -16.44
C PRO A 73 -0.76 -1.82 -17.23
N SER A 74 -0.12 -1.31 -18.27
CA SER A 74 0.73 -2.07 -19.20
C SER A 74 2.07 -1.37 -19.49
N GLY A 75 2.47 -0.47 -18.59
CA GLY A 75 3.71 0.31 -18.69
C GLY A 75 3.53 1.82 -18.49
N GLN A 76 2.34 2.26 -18.07
CA GLN A 76 2.07 3.65 -17.73
C GLN A 76 2.82 4.07 -16.47
N THR A 77 3.10 5.38 -16.40
CA THR A 77 3.70 6.03 -15.25
C THR A 77 2.62 6.59 -14.33
N PHE A 78 2.75 6.32 -13.04
CA PHE A 78 1.87 6.80 -11.99
C PHE A 78 2.61 7.80 -11.13
N ASN A 79 2.00 8.95 -10.84
CA ASN A 79 2.64 10.03 -10.11
C ASN A 79 1.68 10.96 -9.36
N THR A 80 0.37 10.83 -9.55
CA THR A 80 -0.60 11.72 -8.92
C THR A 80 -1.23 10.99 -7.73
N PRO A 81 -0.90 11.36 -6.48
CA PRO A 81 -1.46 10.72 -5.30
C PRO A 81 -2.95 11.05 -5.16
N GLU A 82 -3.70 10.11 -4.64
CA GLU A 82 -5.14 10.28 -4.38
C GLU A 82 -5.52 9.83 -2.98
N ALA A 83 -6.62 10.39 -2.49
CA ALA A 83 -7.19 10.01 -1.21
C ALA A 83 -7.97 8.71 -1.38
N LEU A 84 -7.64 7.71 -0.56
CA LEU A 84 -8.46 6.51 -0.44
C LEU A 84 -9.67 6.79 0.43
N SER A 85 -10.83 6.27 0.02
CA SER A 85 -11.98 6.24 0.91
C SER A 85 -11.68 5.35 2.13
N GLU A 86 -12.26 5.68 3.27
CA GLU A 86 -12.03 4.97 4.53
C GLU A 86 -12.36 3.47 4.40
N ASN A 87 -13.48 3.14 3.75
CA ASN A 87 -13.89 1.75 3.54
C ASN A 87 -12.85 0.96 2.75
N ILE A 88 -12.34 1.51 1.65
CA ILE A 88 -11.32 0.82 0.84
C ILE A 88 -10.00 0.72 1.60
N ASN A 89 -9.61 1.76 2.31
CA ASN A 89 -8.42 1.73 3.17
C ASN A 89 -8.51 0.62 4.24
N ASN A 90 -9.70 0.42 4.83
CA ASN A 90 -9.93 -0.63 5.81
C ASN A 90 -9.98 -2.03 5.19
N ILE A 91 -10.52 -2.18 3.98
CA ILE A 91 -10.46 -3.44 3.22
C ILE A 91 -8.99 -3.82 2.95
N VAL A 92 -8.15 -2.86 2.54
CA VAL A 92 -6.70 -3.10 2.36
C VAL A 92 -6.01 -3.45 3.68
N ALA A 93 -6.42 -2.85 4.79
CA ALA A 93 -5.91 -3.18 6.13
C ALA A 93 -6.25 -4.62 6.57
N ALA A 94 -7.41 -5.13 6.13
CA ALA A 94 -7.87 -6.49 6.39
C ALA A 94 -7.28 -7.53 5.43
N GLY A 95 -6.76 -7.11 4.28
CA GLY A 95 -6.20 -7.97 3.24
C GLY A 95 -4.68 -8.11 3.26
N TYR A 96 -4.15 -8.72 2.20
CA TYR A 96 -2.72 -8.89 1.98
C TYR A 96 -2.09 -7.60 1.41
N PRO A 97 -0.84 -7.24 1.77
CA PRO A 97 0.07 -7.91 2.71
C PRO A 97 -0.06 -7.42 4.17
N ASN A 98 -1.02 -6.56 4.50
CA ASN A 98 -1.27 -6.18 5.90
C ASN A 98 -1.56 -7.41 6.78
N ARG A 99 -2.21 -8.42 6.21
CA ARG A 99 -2.36 -9.77 6.75
C ARG A 99 -1.56 -10.73 5.91
N SER A 100 -0.79 -11.57 6.58
CA SER A 100 -0.04 -12.65 5.95
C SER A 100 -0.95 -13.70 5.33
N VAL A 101 -0.40 -14.51 4.44
CA VAL A 101 -1.08 -15.66 3.83
C VAL A 101 -1.71 -16.58 4.89
N ALA A 102 -0.98 -16.83 5.98
CA ALA A 102 -1.44 -17.67 7.09
C ALA A 102 -2.58 -17.02 7.90
N GLU A 103 -2.49 -15.71 8.19
CA GLU A 103 -3.59 -14.97 8.85
C GLU A 103 -4.89 -15.00 8.03
N LEU A 104 -4.77 -15.08 6.70
CA LEU A 104 -5.91 -15.17 5.77
C LEU A 104 -6.37 -16.61 5.51
N ASN A 105 -5.73 -17.62 6.12
CA ASN A 105 -6.01 -19.04 5.90
C ASN A 105 -5.93 -19.47 4.43
N LEU A 106 -4.92 -18.96 3.71
CA LEU A 106 -4.66 -19.28 2.31
C LEU A 106 -3.35 -20.03 2.14
N ASP A 107 -3.13 -20.61 0.96
CA ASP A 107 -2.00 -21.51 0.75
C ASP A 107 -0.78 -20.78 0.16
N ASN A 108 -0.98 -19.63 -0.50
CA ASN A 108 0.11 -18.85 -1.09
C ASN A 108 -0.26 -17.37 -1.32
N GLU A 109 0.76 -16.57 -1.67
CA GLU A 109 0.62 -15.13 -1.91
C GLU A 109 -0.26 -14.79 -3.12
N ASN A 110 -0.33 -15.65 -4.14
CA ASN A 110 -1.21 -15.39 -5.28
C ASN A 110 -2.68 -15.47 -4.85
N GLU A 111 -3.04 -16.45 -4.02
CA GLU A 111 -4.40 -16.56 -3.47
C GLU A 111 -4.72 -15.36 -2.58
N ALA A 112 -3.79 -14.95 -1.72
CA ALA A 112 -3.97 -13.82 -0.81
C ALA A 112 -4.11 -12.48 -1.55
N TYR A 113 -3.27 -12.26 -2.56
CA TYR A 113 -3.38 -11.13 -3.47
C TYR A 113 -4.74 -11.14 -4.17
N PHE A 114 -5.12 -12.28 -4.78
CA PHE A 114 -6.35 -12.37 -5.54
C PHE A 114 -7.58 -12.12 -4.65
N ALA A 115 -7.65 -12.73 -3.47
CA ALA A 115 -8.74 -12.54 -2.54
C ALA A 115 -8.89 -11.07 -2.12
N THR A 116 -7.75 -10.40 -1.87
CA THR A 116 -7.74 -8.97 -1.53
C THR A 116 -8.21 -8.10 -2.69
N GLN A 117 -7.76 -8.37 -3.92
CA GLN A 117 -8.18 -7.65 -5.12
C GLN A 117 -9.69 -7.73 -5.34
N ILE A 118 -10.27 -8.93 -5.21
CA ILE A 118 -11.72 -9.11 -5.35
C ILE A 118 -12.48 -8.39 -4.22
N ALA A 119 -11.97 -8.42 -2.98
CA ALA A 119 -12.60 -7.71 -1.86
C ALA A 119 -12.60 -6.18 -2.08
N ILE A 120 -11.50 -5.63 -2.63
CA ILE A 120 -11.43 -4.21 -3.03
C ILE A 120 -12.50 -3.89 -4.07
N TRP A 121 -12.58 -4.67 -5.15
CA TRP A 121 -13.62 -4.47 -6.17
C TRP A 121 -15.04 -4.64 -5.62
N SER A 122 -15.24 -5.53 -4.65
CA SER A 122 -16.54 -5.68 -3.97
C SER A 122 -16.92 -4.42 -3.19
N GLY A 123 -15.94 -3.77 -2.55
CA GLY A 123 -16.12 -2.46 -1.90
C GLY A 123 -16.39 -1.32 -2.88
N MET A 124 -15.74 -1.34 -4.04
CA MET A 124 -15.88 -0.31 -5.08
C MET A 124 -17.20 -0.43 -5.85
N GLU A 125 -17.55 -1.64 -6.28
CA GLU A 125 -18.67 -1.91 -7.19
C GLU A 125 -19.94 -2.35 -6.44
N GLY A 126 -19.84 -2.64 -5.13
CA GLY A 126 -20.97 -3.10 -4.32
C GLY A 126 -21.35 -4.57 -4.57
N TYR A 127 -20.39 -5.41 -4.96
CA TYR A 127 -20.66 -6.84 -5.13
C TYR A 127 -21.01 -7.53 -3.81
N ASP A 128 -22.07 -8.35 -3.83
CA ASP A 128 -22.40 -9.21 -2.69
C ASP A 128 -21.45 -10.41 -2.64
N VAL A 129 -20.46 -10.34 -1.75
CA VAL A 129 -19.45 -11.39 -1.54
C VAL A 129 -20.05 -12.76 -1.21
N ASN A 130 -21.31 -12.84 -0.74
CA ASN A 130 -21.97 -14.11 -0.47
C ASN A 130 -22.52 -14.79 -1.73
N LYS A 131 -22.61 -14.08 -2.85
CA LYS A 131 -23.08 -14.62 -4.14
C LYS A 131 -21.94 -15.09 -5.04
N MET A 132 -20.69 -14.92 -4.60
CA MET A 132 -19.52 -15.35 -5.35
C MET A 132 -19.41 -16.88 -5.37
N LYS A 133 -18.99 -17.41 -6.51
CA LYS A 133 -18.79 -18.84 -6.74
C LYS A 133 -17.40 -19.09 -7.32
N GLY A 134 -16.78 -20.20 -6.96
CA GLY A 134 -15.43 -20.53 -7.40
C GLY A 134 -15.03 -21.93 -6.97
N ALA A 135 -13.97 -22.46 -7.59
CA ALA A 135 -13.52 -23.82 -7.33
C ALA A 135 -12.82 -23.98 -5.97
N ASN A 136 -12.13 -22.94 -5.50
CA ASN A 136 -11.41 -22.96 -4.22
C ASN A 136 -12.23 -22.28 -3.11
N PRO A 137 -12.81 -23.03 -2.15
CA PRO A 137 -13.63 -22.45 -1.08
C PRO A 137 -12.83 -21.56 -0.12
N LYS A 138 -11.52 -21.81 0.08
CA LYS A 138 -10.68 -20.97 0.94
C LYS A 138 -10.59 -19.54 0.39
N ILE A 139 -10.42 -19.40 -0.93
CA ILE A 139 -10.38 -18.09 -1.58
C ILE A 139 -11.71 -17.35 -1.40
N LEU A 140 -12.86 -18.02 -1.59
CA LEU A 140 -14.18 -17.41 -1.41
C LEU A 140 -14.40 -16.94 0.03
N GLU A 141 -14.01 -17.77 1.00
CA GLU A 141 -14.09 -17.42 2.42
C GLU A 141 -13.17 -16.24 2.76
N ALA A 142 -11.94 -16.23 2.24
CA ALA A 142 -11.01 -15.13 2.45
C ALA A 142 -11.54 -13.81 1.86
N ILE A 143 -12.08 -13.81 0.63
CA ILE A 143 -12.70 -12.62 0.02
C ILE A 143 -13.79 -12.06 0.93
N LYS A 144 -14.70 -12.93 1.39
CA LYS A 144 -15.79 -12.56 2.28
C LYS A 144 -15.27 -11.97 3.59
N ASN A 145 -14.30 -12.62 4.23
CA ASN A 145 -13.76 -12.18 5.51
C ASN A 145 -13.03 -10.85 5.38
N ILE A 146 -12.19 -10.66 4.35
CA ILE A 146 -11.48 -9.40 4.08
C ILE A 146 -12.48 -8.26 3.89
N TYR A 147 -13.52 -8.47 3.07
CA TYR A 147 -14.54 -7.47 2.83
C TYR A 147 -15.30 -7.11 4.11
N LEU A 148 -15.80 -8.09 4.87
CA LEU A 148 -16.60 -7.85 6.08
C LEU A 148 -15.76 -7.23 7.22
N ASP A 149 -14.53 -7.70 7.40
CA ASP A 149 -13.60 -7.15 8.39
C ASP A 149 -13.19 -5.71 8.01
N GLY A 150 -13.00 -5.43 6.71
CA GLY A 150 -12.75 -4.09 6.20
C GLY A 150 -13.94 -3.14 6.41
N MET A 151 -15.15 -3.58 6.05
CA MET A 151 -16.37 -2.78 6.22
C MET A 151 -16.71 -2.51 7.70
N SER A 152 -16.26 -3.36 8.61
CA SER A 152 -16.41 -3.14 10.06
C SER A 152 -15.26 -2.33 10.68
N GLY A 153 -14.22 -1.99 9.92
CA GLY A 153 -13.05 -1.28 10.43
C GLY A 153 -12.27 -2.07 11.49
N LYS A 154 -12.34 -3.41 11.46
CA LYS A 154 -11.76 -4.29 12.48
C LYS A 154 -10.25 -4.13 12.65
N TYR A 155 -9.60 -3.64 11.61
CA TYR A 155 -8.16 -3.63 11.48
C TYR A 155 -7.65 -2.26 11.02
N ALA A 156 -6.58 -1.79 11.67
CA ALA A 156 -5.79 -0.68 11.17
C ALA A 156 -4.71 -1.18 10.18
N ASN A 157 -4.32 -0.31 9.24
CA ASN A 157 -3.20 -0.55 8.35
C ASN A 157 -1.91 -0.66 9.17
N LYS A 158 -1.17 -1.76 8.98
CA LYS A 158 0.18 -1.94 9.51
C LYS A 158 1.23 -1.36 8.56
N ILE A 159 0.89 -1.30 7.27
CA ILE A 159 1.80 -0.92 6.19
C ILE A 159 1.25 0.34 5.52
N ARG A 160 2.16 1.25 5.17
CA ARG A 160 1.82 2.45 4.43
C ARG A 160 1.11 2.08 3.13
N THR A 161 -0.01 2.75 2.87
CA THR A 161 -0.87 2.51 1.70
C THR A 161 -1.22 3.85 1.07
N LYS A 162 -1.13 3.95 -0.26
CA LYS A 162 -1.50 5.16 -1.02
C LYS A 162 -2.16 4.79 -2.34
N ALA A 163 -3.11 5.61 -2.79
CA ALA A 163 -3.66 5.51 -4.14
C ALA A 163 -2.92 6.43 -5.11
N TYR A 164 -2.87 6.02 -6.37
CA TYR A 164 -2.28 6.77 -7.46
C TYR A 164 -3.09 6.62 -8.73
N LYS A 165 -3.09 7.70 -9.52
CA LYS A 165 -3.53 7.67 -10.92
C LYS A 165 -2.40 7.99 -11.89
N THR A 166 -2.66 7.65 -13.15
CA THR A 166 -1.88 8.07 -14.30
C THR A 166 -2.66 9.15 -15.08
N ASN A 167 -2.00 9.82 -16.02
CA ASN A 167 -2.63 10.83 -16.88
C ASN A 167 -3.55 10.21 -17.95
N ASP A 168 -3.45 8.89 -18.17
CA ASP A 168 -4.34 8.14 -19.06
C ASP A 168 -5.59 7.68 -18.30
N GLU A 169 -6.69 8.42 -18.46
CA GLU A 169 -7.97 8.17 -17.76
C GLU A 169 -8.61 6.81 -18.12
N SER A 170 -8.15 6.15 -19.18
CA SER A 170 -8.63 4.81 -19.58
C SER A 170 -8.00 3.69 -18.75
N ILE A 171 -6.93 3.99 -18.01
CA ILE A 171 -6.21 3.05 -17.15
C ILE A 171 -6.78 3.10 -15.74
N GLN A 172 -6.81 1.93 -15.09
CA GLN A 172 -7.20 1.78 -13.70
C GLN A 172 -6.30 2.62 -12.78
N GLU A 173 -6.92 3.27 -11.80
CA GLU A 173 -6.24 3.79 -10.62
C GLU A 173 -5.76 2.60 -9.77
N ILE A 174 -4.69 2.83 -9.02
CA ILE A 174 -4.03 1.77 -8.26
C ILE A 174 -3.87 2.15 -6.80
N ILE A 175 -3.79 1.12 -5.96
CA ILE A 175 -3.35 1.19 -4.57
C ILE A 175 -1.98 0.56 -4.49
N THR A 176 -1.02 1.27 -3.92
CA THR A 176 0.29 0.73 -3.56
C THR A 176 0.35 0.51 -2.06
N VAL A 177 0.61 -0.73 -1.64
CA VAL A 177 0.94 -1.11 -0.27
C VAL A 177 2.47 -1.30 -0.18
N TYR A 178 3.13 -0.45 0.61
CA TYR A 178 4.59 -0.31 0.61
C TYR A 178 5.27 -1.41 1.44
N TYR A 179 5.27 -2.63 0.91
CA TYR A 179 5.85 -3.80 1.57
C TYR A 179 7.37 -3.69 1.79
N ASP A 180 8.08 -3.00 0.90
CA ASP A 180 9.53 -2.77 1.05
C ASP A 180 9.84 -2.01 2.35
N ASP A 181 8.98 -1.08 2.77
CA ASP A 181 9.13 -0.32 4.02
C ASP A 181 9.12 -1.30 5.23
N LEU A 182 8.16 -2.22 5.26
CA LEU A 182 8.04 -3.24 6.32
C LEU A 182 9.30 -4.13 6.38
N LEU A 183 9.80 -4.60 5.23
CA LEU A 183 11.00 -5.43 5.18
C LEU A 183 12.23 -4.68 5.68
N SER A 184 12.33 -3.39 5.36
CA SER A 184 13.44 -2.54 5.80
C SER A 184 13.44 -2.33 7.32
N GLU A 185 12.26 -2.12 7.91
CA GLU A 185 12.07 -1.97 9.36
C GLU A 185 12.42 -3.27 10.09
N GLN A 186 11.90 -4.41 9.64
CA GLN A 186 12.21 -5.72 10.23
C GLN A 186 13.71 -6.05 10.18
N LYS A 187 14.37 -5.73 9.06
CA LYS A 187 15.83 -5.91 8.92
C LYS A 187 16.61 -5.01 9.87
N ALA A 188 16.20 -3.75 10.03
CA ALA A 188 16.83 -2.82 10.96
C ALA A 188 16.69 -3.31 12.41
N GLU A 189 15.50 -3.76 12.81
CA GLU A 189 15.25 -4.33 14.14
C GLU A 189 16.07 -5.61 14.41
N SER A 190 16.24 -6.48 13.41
CA SER A 190 17.06 -7.69 13.58
C SER A 190 18.54 -7.36 13.80
N ILE A 191 19.07 -6.35 13.09
CA ILE A 191 20.45 -5.88 13.27
C ILE A 191 20.63 -5.26 14.66
N GLN A 192 19.67 -4.46 15.12
CA GLN A 192 19.73 -3.88 16.47
C GLN A 192 19.69 -4.93 17.59
N LYS A 193 19.00 -6.06 17.40
CA LYS A 193 19.01 -7.17 18.38
C LYS A 193 20.34 -7.93 18.39
N GLU A 194 21.08 -7.94 17.29
CA GLU A 194 22.39 -8.58 17.17
C GLU A 194 23.50 -7.77 17.86
N TYR A 195 23.35 -6.45 17.96
CA TYR A 195 24.22 -5.56 18.73
C TYR A 195 23.57 -5.19 20.07
N PRO A 196 23.84 -5.91 21.18
CA PRO A 196 23.27 -5.56 22.47
C PRO A 196 23.64 -4.11 22.85
N PRO A 197 22.78 -3.41 23.63
CA PRO A 197 23.06 -2.04 24.05
C PRO A 197 24.45 -1.96 24.66
N GLN A 198 25.28 -1.05 24.14
CA GLN A 198 26.57 -0.80 24.78
C GLN A 198 26.28 -0.09 26.09
N GLU A 199 26.42 -0.82 27.20
CA GLU A 199 26.41 -0.23 28.54
C GLU A 199 27.54 0.80 28.60
N GLY A 200 27.15 2.07 28.76
CA GLY A 200 28.06 3.20 28.96
C GLY A 200 28.52 3.31 30.40
#